data_AF-A0A0F9EEM2-F1
#
_entry.id   AF-A0A0F9EEM2-F1
#
_cell.length_a   1.000
_cell.length_b   1.000
_cell.length_c   1.000
_cell.angle_alpha   90.00
_cell.angle_beta   90.00
_cell.angle_gamma   90.00
#
_symmetry.space_group_name_H-M   'P 1'
#
loop_
_entity.id
_entity.type
_entity.pdbx_description
1 polymer ?
#
loop_
_entity_poly.entity_id
_entity_poly.type
_entity_poly.pdbx_seq_one_letter_code
_entity_poly.pdbx_strand_id
1 'polypeptide(L)'
;GRGVDNTVISLVKHEGIKAISDQMKEMVAKYDLPEFFLRDAANILLSPVMLLTGPRIKSMNLVRCGMCGFKNCEEKNKHPEHPCVFNTGDLGIAIGSAVSVAMDNRVDNRIMYSVGQAVIKMGVLGDDVKIVYGIPLSVSSKNPFFDR
;
A
#
# COMPACT_ATOMS: atom_id res chain seq x y z
N GLY A 1 21.45 -18.25 0.85
CA GLY A 1 20.80 -17.31 -0.10
C GLY A 1 21.17 -15.90 0.28
N ARG A 2 21.08 -14.95 -0.66
CA ARG A 2 21.22 -13.50 -0.36
C ARG A 2 19.81 -12.90 -0.29
N GLY A 3 19.61 -11.92 0.59
CA GLY A 3 18.36 -11.14 0.61
C GLY A 3 18.16 -10.43 -0.73
N VAL A 4 16.91 -10.33 -1.18
CA VAL A 4 16.54 -9.58 -2.39
C VAL A 4 15.64 -8.44 -1.95
N ASP A 5 16.07 -7.21 -2.19
CA ASP A 5 15.23 -6.04 -1.93
C ASP A 5 14.26 -5.81 -3.09
N ASN A 6 12.97 -6.01 -2.83
CA ASN A 6 11.89 -5.69 -3.75
C ASN A 6 10.94 -4.62 -3.19
N THR A 7 11.20 -4.09 -2.00
CA THR A 7 10.25 -3.20 -1.32
C THR A 7 10.46 -1.77 -1.82
N VAL A 8 9.39 -1.12 -2.26
CA VAL A 8 9.39 0.28 -2.66
C VAL A 8 8.64 1.08 -1.61
N ILE A 9 9.28 2.12 -1.11
CA ILE A 9 8.75 2.97 -0.04
C ILE A 9 8.82 4.42 -0.49
N SER A 10 7.77 5.20 -0.18
CA SER A 10 7.77 6.64 -0.37
C SER A 10 7.08 7.33 0.81
N LEU A 11 7.53 8.54 1.15
CA LEU A 11 6.88 9.39 2.14
C LEU A 11 6.23 10.56 1.38
N VAL A 12 4.91 10.69 1.52
CA VAL A 12 4.17 11.81 0.95
C VAL A 12 3.77 12.80 2.03
N LYS A 13 3.91 14.09 1.71
CA LYS A 13 3.52 15.23 2.57
C LYS A 13 2.20 15.81 2.07
N HIS A 14 1.77 16.91 2.68
CA HIS A 14 0.49 17.58 2.45
C HIS A 14 0.03 17.65 0.98
N GLU A 15 0.85 18.16 0.05
CA GLU A 15 0.46 18.28 -1.36
C GLU A 15 0.21 16.91 -2.03
N GLY A 16 1.07 15.93 -1.75
CA GLY A 16 0.90 14.56 -2.23
C GLY A 16 -0.31 13.87 -1.63
N ILE A 17 -0.57 14.08 -0.34
CA ILE A 17 -1.77 13.57 0.35
C ILE A 17 -3.03 14.18 -0.27
N LYS A 18 -3.02 15.48 -0.56
CA LYS A 18 -4.12 16.16 -1.24
C LYS A 18 -4.38 15.58 -2.63
N ALA A 19 -3.32 15.37 -3.42
CA ALA A 19 -3.44 14.77 -4.75
C ALA A 19 -4.02 13.35 -4.69
N ILE A 20 -3.58 12.53 -3.72
CA ILE A 20 -4.14 11.19 -3.47
C ILE A 20 -5.62 11.27 -3.08
N SER A 21 -5.99 12.19 -2.17
CA SER A 21 -7.39 12.42 -1.78
C SER A 21 -8.26 12.78 -2.99
N ASP A 22 -7.77 13.68 -3.84
CA ASP A 22 -8.52 14.13 -5.01
C ASP A 22 -8.67 12.97 -6.01
N GLN A 23 -7.63 12.16 -6.23
CA GLN A 23 -7.72 10.95 -7.03
C GLN A 23 -8.72 9.93 -6.48
N MET A 24 -8.77 9.72 -5.15
CA MET A 24 -9.74 8.82 -4.53
C MET A 24 -11.17 9.30 -4.77
N LYS A 25 -11.43 10.61 -4.69
CA LYS A 25 -12.76 11.19 -4.98
C LYS A 25 -13.15 11.02 -6.45
N GLU A 26 -12.23 11.25 -7.37
CA GLU A 26 -12.44 10.99 -8.81
C GLU A 26 -12.77 9.51 -9.08
N MET A 27 -12.06 8.60 -8.41
CA MET A 27 -12.30 7.16 -8.56
C MET A 27 -13.70 6.76 -8.09
N VAL A 28 -14.19 7.33 -6.99
CA VAL A 28 -15.56 7.08 -6.53
C VAL A 28 -16.57 7.56 -7.58
N ALA A 29 -16.41 8.78 -8.10
CA ALA A 29 -17.31 9.33 -9.11
C ALA A 29 -17.33 8.53 -10.41
N LYS A 30 -16.22 7.87 -10.76
CA LYS A 30 -16.06 7.15 -12.03
C LYS A 30 -16.40 5.65 -11.95
N TYR A 31 -16.18 5.01 -10.81
CA TYR A 31 -16.17 3.55 -10.70
C TYR A 31 -17.18 2.99 -9.68
N ASP A 32 -18.10 3.82 -9.17
CA ASP A 32 -19.12 3.41 -8.19
C ASP A 32 -18.52 2.68 -6.97
N LEU A 33 -17.40 3.23 -6.47
CA LEU A 33 -16.71 2.65 -5.33
C LEU A 33 -17.51 2.87 -4.03
N PRO A 34 -17.38 1.97 -3.05
CA PRO A 34 -18.07 2.11 -1.78
C PRO A 34 -17.81 3.47 -1.12
N GLU A 35 -18.83 4.04 -0.48
CA GLU A 35 -18.81 5.38 0.14
C GLU A 35 -17.63 5.60 1.09
N PHE A 36 -17.14 4.53 1.72
CA PHE A 36 -16.00 4.61 2.61
C PHE A 36 -14.71 5.12 1.93
N PHE A 37 -14.58 5.05 0.60
CA PHE A 37 -13.49 5.67 -0.14
C PHE A 37 -13.52 7.20 -0.04
N LEU A 38 -14.70 7.83 -0.10
CA LEU A 38 -14.83 9.29 0.10
C LEU A 38 -14.46 9.68 1.53
N ARG A 39 -14.90 8.88 2.50
CA ARG A 39 -14.52 9.07 3.90
C ARG A 39 -13.01 8.94 4.09
N ASP A 40 -12.41 7.86 3.58
CA ASP A 40 -10.96 7.66 3.69
C ASP A 40 -10.21 8.82 3.00
N ALA A 41 -10.68 9.30 1.84
CA ALA A 41 -10.10 10.46 1.15
C ALA A 41 -10.15 11.75 1.98
N ALA A 42 -11.21 11.97 2.76
CA ALA A 42 -11.30 13.09 3.69
C ALA A 42 -10.37 12.89 4.91
N ASN A 43 -10.36 11.69 5.50
CA ASN A 43 -9.61 11.40 6.72
C ASN A 43 -8.10 11.52 6.54
N ILE A 44 -7.57 11.14 5.37
CA ILE A 44 -6.12 11.27 5.12
C ILE A 44 -5.63 12.72 5.13
N LEU A 45 -6.49 13.70 4.87
CA LEU A 45 -6.13 15.12 4.90
C LEU A 45 -5.79 15.63 6.32
N LEU A 46 -6.22 14.90 7.36
CA LEU A 46 -5.89 15.17 8.76
C LEU A 46 -4.51 14.62 9.17
N SER A 47 -3.75 14.10 8.22
CA SER A 47 -2.42 13.53 8.44
C SER A 47 -1.35 14.45 7.85
N PRO A 48 -0.35 14.90 8.63
CA PRO A 48 0.75 15.71 8.10
C PRO A 48 1.63 14.95 7.10
N VAL A 49 1.74 13.63 7.26
CA VAL A 49 2.54 12.74 6.41
C VAL A 49 1.85 11.39 6.24
N MET A 50 2.20 10.68 5.17
CA MET A 50 1.72 9.33 4.90
C MET A 50 2.84 8.50 4.29
N LEU A 51 3.01 7.29 4.80
CA LEU A 51 3.92 6.30 4.24
C LEU A 51 3.20 5.51 3.16
N LEU A 52 3.82 5.36 2.00
CA LEU A 52 3.38 4.49 0.93
C LEU A 52 4.36 3.33 0.82
N THR A 53 3.87 2.10 0.72
CA THR A 53 4.73 0.94 0.54
C THR A 53 4.08 -0.12 -0.34
N GLY A 54 4.89 -0.75 -1.18
CA GLY A 54 4.48 -1.83 -2.07
C GLY A 54 5.69 -2.59 -2.61
N PRO A 55 5.57 -3.88 -2.95
CA PRO A 55 6.67 -4.62 -3.51
C PRO A 55 6.66 -4.58 -5.04
N ARG A 56 7.85 -4.60 -5.64
CA ARG A 56 8.02 -5.04 -7.03
C ARG A 56 7.68 -6.51 -7.12
N ILE A 57 7.04 -6.91 -8.21
CA ILE A 57 6.68 -8.31 -8.42
C ILE A 57 7.88 -9.08 -8.99
N LYS A 58 8.46 -9.96 -8.18
CA LYS A 58 9.59 -10.78 -8.58
C LYS A 58 9.52 -12.18 -7.96
N SER A 59 9.60 -13.19 -8.82
CA SER A 59 9.66 -14.58 -8.38
C SER A 59 10.96 -14.88 -7.64
N MET A 60 10.86 -15.73 -6.61
CA MET A 60 12.02 -16.25 -5.90
C MET A 60 12.78 -17.35 -6.68
N ASN A 61 12.27 -17.74 -7.86
CA ASN A 61 12.84 -18.76 -8.75
C ASN A 61 13.14 -20.09 -8.05
N LEU A 62 12.20 -20.53 -7.20
CA LEU A 62 12.30 -21.78 -6.47
C LEU A 62 11.83 -22.97 -7.32
N VAL A 63 12.50 -24.12 -7.16
CA VAL A 63 12.23 -25.35 -7.93
C VAL A 63 10.82 -25.91 -7.65
N ARG A 64 10.38 -25.86 -6.38
CA ARG A 64 9.04 -26.30 -5.94
C ARG A 64 8.50 -25.36 -4.87
N CYS A 65 7.80 -24.31 -5.30
CA CYS A 65 7.10 -23.39 -4.39
C CYS A 65 5.59 -23.56 -4.50
N GLY A 66 4.99 -23.11 -5.60
CA GLY A 66 3.56 -23.23 -5.91
C GLY A 66 2.58 -22.47 -5.00
N MET A 67 3.07 -21.81 -3.95
CA MET A 67 2.24 -21.12 -2.95
C MET A 67 1.48 -19.89 -3.46
N CYS A 68 1.77 -19.40 -4.67
CA CYS A 68 1.01 -18.33 -5.33
C CYS A 68 -0.12 -18.85 -6.25
N GLY A 69 -0.32 -20.17 -6.30
CA GLY A 69 -1.37 -20.83 -7.09
C GLY A 69 -0.91 -21.46 -8.40
N PHE A 70 0.27 -21.09 -8.92
CA PHE A 70 0.87 -21.73 -10.11
C PHE A 70 1.65 -23.00 -9.74
N LYS A 71 1.97 -23.87 -10.70
CA LYS A 71 2.75 -25.10 -10.47
C LYS A 71 4.16 -24.81 -9.95
N ASN A 72 4.83 -23.79 -10.49
CA ASN A 72 6.19 -23.40 -10.12
C ASN A 72 6.50 -21.94 -10.55
N CYS A 73 7.72 -21.47 -10.26
CA CYS A 73 8.13 -20.10 -10.63
C CYS A 73 8.23 -19.87 -12.15
N GLU A 74 8.53 -20.92 -12.94
CA GLU A 74 8.57 -20.81 -14.40
C GLU A 74 7.19 -20.50 -14.98
N GLU A 75 6.15 -21.20 -14.51
CA GLU A 75 4.77 -20.91 -14.89
C GLU A 75 4.35 -19.51 -14.40
N LYS A 76 4.63 -19.17 -13.14
CA LYS A 76 4.32 -17.84 -12.60
C LYS A 76 4.96 -16.70 -13.40
N ASN A 77 6.17 -16.90 -13.93
CA ASN A 77 6.87 -15.89 -14.74
C ASN A 77 6.16 -15.58 -16.07
N LYS A 78 5.25 -16.43 -16.53
CA LYS A 78 4.37 -16.15 -17.69
C LYS A 78 3.25 -15.16 -17.33
N HIS A 79 3.03 -14.90 -16.05
CA HIS A 79 2.04 -13.97 -15.50
C HIS A 79 2.76 -12.90 -14.64
N PRO A 80 3.48 -11.95 -15.28
CA PRO A 80 4.38 -11.04 -14.58
C PRO A 80 3.66 -10.15 -13.54
N GLU A 81 2.39 -9.81 -13.80
CA GLU A 81 1.54 -9.02 -12.90
C GLU A 81 0.99 -9.81 -11.71
N HIS A 82 1.12 -11.15 -11.70
CA HIS A 82 0.63 -11.94 -10.58
C HIS A 82 1.61 -11.87 -9.40
N PRO A 83 1.16 -11.53 -8.18
CA PRO A 83 2.05 -11.38 -7.03
C PRO A 83 2.75 -12.69 -6.64
N CYS A 84 4.02 -12.59 -6.23
CA CYS A 84 4.68 -13.69 -5.53
C CYS A 84 4.31 -13.65 -4.04
N VAL A 85 3.99 -14.81 -3.45
CA VAL A 85 3.64 -14.91 -2.03
C VAL A 85 4.72 -14.35 -1.10
N PHE A 86 6.00 -14.47 -1.49
CA PHE A 86 7.11 -13.96 -0.69
C PHE A 86 7.17 -12.44 -0.72
N ASN A 87 6.92 -11.81 -1.89
CA ASN A 87 6.88 -10.36 -1.98
C ASN A 87 5.74 -9.77 -1.14
N THR A 88 4.58 -10.41 -1.11
CA THR A 88 3.45 -9.98 -0.28
C THR A 88 3.67 -10.28 1.20
N GLY A 89 4.37 -11.38 1.52
CA GLY A 89 4.82 -11.68 2.88
C GLY A 89 5.78 -10.63 3.42
N ASP A 90 6.81 -10.28 2.64
CA ASP A 90 7.78 -9.23 2.97
C ASP A 90 7.09 -7.86 3.13
N LEU A 91 6.13 -7.54 2.26
CA LEU A 91 5.29 -6.34 2.40
C LEU A 91 4.54 -6.32 3.74
N GLY A 92 3.94 -7.44 4.15
CA GLY A 92 3.25 -7.55 5.44
C GLY A 92 4.18 -7.30 6.63
N ILE A 93 5.41 -7.84 6.58
CA ILE A 93 6.44 -7.62 7.60
C ILE A 93 6.85 -6.14 7.65
N ALA A 94 7.06 -5.52 6.49
CA ALA A 94 7.43 -4.11 6.39
C ALA A 94 6.33 -3.19 6.94
N ILE A 95 5.07 -3.45 6.56
CA ILE A 95 3.90 -2.72 7.07
C ILE A 95 3.80 -2.89 8.59
N GLY A 96 3.85 -4.13 9.08
CA GLY A 96 3.77 -4.44 10.52
C GLY A 96 4.84 -3.70 11.32
N SER A 97 6.09 -3.72 10.83
CA SER A 97 7.20 -3.01 11.45
C SER A 97 6.97 -1.50 11.50
N ALA A 98 6.50 -0.90 10.39
CA ALA A 98 6.27 0.54 10.32
C ALA A 98 5.15 1.00 11.26
N VAL A 99 4.01 0.29 11.28
CA VAL A 99 2.88 0.66 12.15
C VAL A 99 3.18 0.42 13.62
N SER A 100 3.97 -0.60 13.96
CA SER A 100 4.44 -0.83 15.34
C SER A 100 5.28 0.34 15.85
N VAL A 101 6.25 0.81 15.06
CA VAL A 101 7.07 1.98 15.44
C VAL A 101 6.22 3.24 15.61
N ALA A 102 5.26 3.47 14.72
CA ALA A 102 4.33 4.60 14.86
C ALA A 102 3.50 4.48 16.16
N MET A 103 2.98 3.29 16.47
CA MET A 103 2.22 3.02 17.69
C MET A 103 3.04 3.16 18.97
N ASP A 104 4.31 2.75 18.96
CA ASP A 104 5.24 2.93 20.08
C ASP A 104 5.47 4.42 20.38
N ASN A 105 5.44 5.25 19.34
CA ASN A 105 5.52 6.71 19.44
C ASN A 105 4.14 7.39 19.61
N ARG A 106 3.08 6.62 19.84
CA ARG A 106 1.70 7.12 20.03
C ARG A 106 1.18 7.96 18.85
N VAL A 107 1.64 7.65 17.63
CA VAL A 107 1.18 8.29 16.39
C VAL A 107 0.08 7.44 15.77
N ASP A 108 -1.15 7.96 15.75
CA ASP A 108 -2.30 7.30 15.16
C ASP A 108 -2.05 6.97 13.68
N ASN A 109 -2.44 5.77 13.25
CA ASN A 109 -2.29 5.33 11.87
C ASN A 109 -3.36 4.31 11.47
N ARG A 110 -3.47 4.05 10.16
CA ARG A 110 -4.32 2.99 9.60
C ARG A 110 -3.76 2.49 8.27
N ILE A 111 -3.75 1.17 8.08
CA ILE A 111 -3.32 0.55 6.82
C ILE A 111 -4.48 0.62 5.82
N MET A 112 -4.30 1.35 4.71
CA MET A 112 -5.37 1.65 3.75
C MET A 112 -5.04 1.13 2.35
N TYR A 113 -5.79 0.13 1.88
CA TYR A 113 -5.73 -0.33 0.48
C TYR A 113 -6.46 0.63 -0.46
N SER A 114 -7.45 1.37 0.02
CA SER A 114 -8.20 2.39 -0.73
C SER A 114 -7.26 3.47 -1.25
N VAL A 115 -6.38 3.98 -0.39
CA VAL A 115 -5.25 4.84 -0.76
C VAL A 115 -4.33 4.14 -1.76
N GLY A 116 -4.00 2.88 -1.51
CA GLY A 116 -3.15 2.07 -2.39
C GLY A 116 -3.64 2.01 -3.83
N GLN A 117 -4.94 1.82 -4.05
CA GLN A 117 -5.52 1.81 -5.40
C GLN A 117 -5.37 3.16 -6.11
N ALA A 118 -5.59 4.28 -5.40
CA ALA A 118 -5.37 5.61 -5.96
C ALA A 118 -3.89 5.85 -6.32
N VAL A 119 -2.98 5.41 -5.44
CA VAL A 119 -1.53 5.52 -5.67
C VAL A 119 -1.07 4.71 -6.89
N ILE A 120 -1.60 3.50 -7.08
CA ILE A 120 -1.34 2.68 -8.28
C ILE A 120 -1.86 3.40 -9.52
N LYS A 121 -3.07 3.97 -9.46
CA LYS A 121 -3.67 4.70 -10.58
C LYS A 121 -2.84 5.93 -11.00
N MET A 122 -2.22 6.59 -10.03
CA MET A 122 -1.35 7.76 -10.23
C MET A 122 0.08 7.40 -10.63
N GLY A 123 0.49 6.13 -10.56
CA GLY A 123 1.85 5.69 -10.90
C GLY A 123 2.95 6.18 -9.94
N VAL A 124 2.61 6.57 -8.70
CA VAL A 124 3.55 7.24 -7.78
C VAL A 124 4.76 6.38 -7.43
N LEU A 125 4.58 5.06 -7.30
CA LEU A 125 5.65 4.11 -6.94
C LEU A 125 6.26 3.40 -8.17
N GLY A 126 5.92 3.83 -9.38
CA GLY A 126 6.33 3.20 -10.63
C GLY A 126 5.37 2.10 -11.11
N ASP A 127 5.48 1.78 -12.40
CA ASP A 127 4.57 0.86 -13.10
C ASP A 127 4.77 -0.62 -12.73
N ASP A 128 5.83 -0.97 -12.00
CA ASP A 128 6.17 -2.33 -11.58
C ASP A 128 5.66 -2.70 -10.17
N VAL A 129 5.00 -1.76 -9.48
CA VAL A 129 4.40 -1.95 -8.15
C VAL A 129 2.88 -2.02 -8.27
N LYS A 130 2.31 -3.23 -8.07
CA LYS A 130 0.86 -3.49 -8.25
C LYS A 130 0.07 -3.67 -6.97
N ILE A 131 0.75 -3.79 -5.83
CA ILE A 131 0.13 -3.88 -4.51
C ILE A 131 0.72 -2.77 -3.69
N VAL A 132 -0.12 -1.82 -3.27
CA VAL A 132 0.30 -0.68 -2.47
C VAL A 132 -0.63 -0.53 -1.28
N TYR A 133 -0.05 -0.14 -0.15
CA TYR A 133 -0.80 0.36 1.00
C TYR A 133 -0.34 1.76 1.34
N GLY A 134 -1.30 2.62 1.69
CA GLY A 134 -1.04 3.89 2.34
C GLY A 134 -1.21 3.78 3.85
N ILE A 135 -0.33 4.44 4.60
CA ILE A 135 -0.34 4.50 6.06
C ILE A 135 -0.26 5.99 6.44
N PRO A 136 -1.39 6.71 6.44
CA PRO A 136 -1.46 8.05 6.99
C PRO A 136 -1.06 8.04 8.47
N LEU A 137 -0.28 9.04 8.88
CA LEU A 137 0.18 9.22 10.26
C LEU A 137 -0.39 10.51 10.83
N SER A 138 -1.03 10.45 12.00
CA SER A 138 -1.64 11.62 12.64
C SER A 138 -1.25 11.75 14.11
N VAL A 139 -1.20 13.00 14.57
CA VAL A 139 -0.93 13.41 15.96
C VAL A 139 -2.03 14.37 16.45
N SER A 140 -3.22 14.27 15.88
CA SER A 140 -4.38 15.06 16.28
C SER A 140 -4.88 14.66 17.68
N SER A 141 -5.69 15.52 18.30
CA SER A 141 -6.28 15.29 19.62
C SER A 141 -7.24 14.10 19.68
N LYS A 142 -7.82 13.73 18.53
CA LYS A 142 -8.69 12.56 18.35
C LYS A 142 -8.19 11.78 17.15
N ASN A 143 -8.25 10.45 17.21
CA ASN A 143 -7.85 9.59 16.10
C ASN A 143 -8.80 9.75 14.91
N PRO A 144 -8.34 10.29 13.76
CA PRO A 144 -9.21 10.60 12.63
C PRO A 144 -9.63 9.34 11.84
N PHE A 145 -9.02 8.19 12.10
CA PHE A 145 -9.25 6.96 11.35
C PHE A 145 -10.34 6.06 11.96
N PHE A 146 -10.78 6.36 13.18
CA PHE A 146 -11.81 5.62 13.91
C PHE A 146 -13.00 6.49 14.32
N ASP A 147 -13.01 7.77 13.94
CA ASP A 147 -14.19 8.62 14.09
C ASP A 147 -15.30 8.14 13.15
N ARG A 148 -16.46 7.81 13.72
CA ARG A 148 -17.64 7.26 13.02
C ARG A 148 -18.85 8.12 13.31
#